data_AF-A0A952PCU3-F1
#
_entry.id   AF-A0A952PCU3-F1
#
_cell.length_a   1.000
_cell.length_b   1.000
_cell.length_c   1.000
_cell.angle_alpha   90.00
_cell.angle_beta   90.00
_cell.angle_gamma   90.00
#
_symmetry.space_group_name_H-M   'P 1'
#
loop_
_entity.id
_entity.type
_entity.pdbx_description
1 polymer ?
#
loop_
_entity_poly.entity_id
_entity_poly.type
_entity_poly.pdbx_seq_one_letter_code
_entity_poly.pdbx_strand_id
1 'polypeptide(L)'
;MNEYEIFSLISEVLGFKTDQIKSRSRKYDLVDARHITVYLLRNYTGLTLVEIGNMIKRHHTTVVNSIKKAKDYRKYNTKFKHKFQRAQKAIENHYIDRRMII
;
A
#
# COMPACT_ATOMS: atom_id res chain seq x y z
N MET A 1 -0.47 15.00 -3.95
CA MET A 1 -0.68 14.15 -2.77
C MET A 1 0.68 13.67 -2.32
N ASN A 2 1.04 13.88 -1.05
CA ASN A 2 2.30 13.39 -0.49
C ASN A 2 2.18 11.91 -0.09
N GLU A 3 3.30 11.28 0.23
CA GLU A 3 3.39 9.87 0.59
C GLU A 3 2.58 9.52 1.86
N TYR A 4 2.50 10.42 2.84
CA TYR A 4 1.76 10.20 4.09
C TYR A 4 0.25 10.19 3.86
N GLU A 5 -0.25 11.08 3.00
CA GLU A 5 -1.65 11.10 2.57
C GLU A 5 -2.00 9.78 1.86
N ILE A 6 -1.14 9.29 0.95
CA ILE A 6 -1.35 8.00 0.27
C ILE A 6 -1.40 6.85 1.27
N PHE A 7 -0.45 6.79 2.21
CA PHE A 7 -0.45 5.71 3.21
C PHE A 7 -1.70 5.79 4.09
N SER A 8 -2.09 6.98 4.55
CA SER A 8 -3.31 7.15 5.35
C SER A 8 -4.56 6.66 4.60
N LEU A 9 -4.71 7.08 3.33
CA LEU A 9 -5.83 6.67 2.49
C LEU A 9 -5.89 5.16 2.26
N ILE A 10 -4.75 4.51 1.97
CA ILE A 10 -4.68 3.06 1.82
C ILE A 10 -5.09 2.37 3.13
N SER A 11 -4.59 2.88 4.27
CA SER A 11 -4.86 2.32 5.59
C SER A 11 -6.36 2.33 5.92
N GLU A 12 -7.02 3.46 5.67
CA GLU A 12 -8.45 3.65 5.88
C GLU A 12 -9.30 2.70 5.03
N VAL A 13 -9.02 2.63 3.73
CA VAL A 13 -9.75 1.76 2.79
C VAL A 13 -9.63 0.27 3.17
N LEU A 14 -8.48 -0.12 3.71
CA LEU A 14 -8.21 -1.49 4.14
C LEU A 14 -8.71 -1.79 5.57
N GLY A 15 -9.21 -0.79 6.30
CA GLY A 15 -9.76 -0.97 7.65
C GLY A 15 -8.70 -1.16 8.73
N PHE A 16 -7.50 -0.60 8.55
CA PHE A 16 -6.41 -0.67 9.53
C PHE A 16 -5.91 0.72 9.89
N LYS A 17 -5.29 0.84 11.07
CA LYS A 17 -4.44 1.98 11.40
C LYS A 17 -3.05 1.81 10.77
N THR A 18 -2.41 2.91 10.40
CA THR A 18 -1.07 2.89 9.78
C THR A 18 -0.05 2.16 10.66
N ASP A 19 -0.16 2.30 11.99
CA ASP A 19 0.71 1.59 12.95
C ASP A 19 0.48 0.07 12.98
N GLN A 20 -0.74 -0.39 12.71
CA GLN A 20 -1.00 -1.83 12.57
C GLN A 20 -0.31 -2.38 11.31
N ILE A 21 -0.31 -1.62 10.22
CA ILE A 21 0.41 -1.98 8.98
C ILE A 21 1.93 -1.97 9.23
N LYS A 22 2.45 -0.99 9.97
CA LYS A 22 3.87 -0.93 10.38
C LYS A 22 4.28 -2.06 11.34
N SER A 23 3.33 -2.59 12.11
CA SER A 23 3.61 -3.57 13.17
C SER A 23 4.31 -4.84 12.67
N ARG A 24 4.90 -5.61 13.61
CA ARG A 24 5.48 -6.93 13.36
C ARG A 24 4.46 -8.06 13.20
N SER A 25 3.16 -7.76 13.30
CA SER A 25 2.09 -8.75 13.22
C SER A 25 2.13 -9.52 11.90
N ARG A 26 2.00 -10.84 12.03
CA ARG A 26 1.93 -11.81 10.93
C ARG A 26 0.49 -12.22 10.60
N LYS A 27 -0.52 -11.58 11.21
CA LYS A 27 -1.93 -11.81 10.86
C LYS A 27 -2.10 -11.59 9.36
N TYR A 28 -2.73 -12.56 8.71
CA TYR A 28 -2.85 -12.63 7.26
C TYR A 28 -3.32 -11.30 6.64
N ASP A 29 -4.39 -10.70 7.17
CA ASP A 29 -4.91 -9.44 6.62
C ASP A 29 -3.98 -8.24 6.79
N LEU A 30 -3.18 -8.19 7.86
CA LEU A 30 -2.16 -7.14 8.05
C LEU A 30 -0.95 -7.33 7.14
N VAL A 31 -0.60 -8.59 6.84
CA VAL A 31 0.44 -8.91 5.87
C VAL A 31 -0.01 -8.51 4.47
N ASP A 32 -1.24 -8.85 4.09
CA ASP A 32 -1.86 -8.40 2.84
C ASP A 32 -1.85 -6.87 2.73
N ALA A 33 -2.35 -6.18 3.76
CA ALA A 33 -2.40 -4.72 3.77
C ALA A 33 -1.02 -4.08 3.60
N ARG A 34 0.02 -4.67 4.22
CA ARG A 34 1.41 -4.21 4.05
C ARG A 34 1.93 -4.43 2.64
N HIS A 35 1.66 -5.58 2.03
CA HIS A 35 2.06 -5.85 0.64
C HIS A 35 1.38 -4.88 -0.34
N ILE A 36 0.09 -4.62 -0.14
CA ILE A 36 -0.68 -3.64 -0.93
C ILE A 36 -0.07 -2.24 -0.76
N THR A 37 0.13 -1.81 0.48
CA THR A 37 0.70 -0.49 0.82
C THR A 37 2.05 -0.27 0.16
N VAL A 38 2.96 -1.24 0.31
CA VAL A 38 4.30 -1.18 -0.30
C VAL A 38 4.23 -1.04 -1.82
N TYR A 39 3.39 -1.86 -2.46
CA TYR A 39 3.27 -1.83 -3.90
C TYR A 39 2.71 -0.48 -4.37
N LEU A 40 1.67 0.03 -3.73
CA LEU A 40 1.04 1.29 -4.13
C LEU A 40 1.97 2.48 -3.88
N LEU A 41 2.65 2.56 -2.73
CA LEU A 41 3.66 3.59 -2.49
C LEU A 41 4.73 3.58 -3.57
N ARG A 42 5.24 2.39 -3.96
CA ARG A 42 6.26 2.31 -5.00
C ARG A 42 5.80 2.79 -6.38
N ASN A 43 4.51 2.71 -6.70
CA ASN A 43 3.99 3.06 -8.03
C ASN A 43 3.35 4.46 -8.11
N TYR A 44 2.88 5.01 -6.99
CA TYR A 44 2.23 6.32 -6.93
C TYR A 44 3.10 7.39 -6.28
N THR A 45 4.32 7.06 -5.86
CA THR A 45 5.29 8.01 -5.29
C THR A 45 6.67 7.83 -5.93
N GLY A 46 7.57 8.80 -5.69
CA GLY A 46 8.98 8.72 -6.08
C GLY A 46 9.88 7.97 -5.08
N LEU A 47 9.32 7.36 -4.03
CA LEU A 47 10.11 6.79 -2.93
C LEU A 47 10.98 5.60 -3.37
N THR A 48 12.20 5.57 -2.86
CA THR A 48 13.14 4.44 -2.94
C THR A 48 12.70 3.27 -2.05
N LEU A 49 13.28 2.10 -2.29
CA LEU A 49 13.02 0.91 -1.47
C LEU A 49 13.41 1.10 0.00
N VAL A 50 14.45 1.89 0.25
CA VAL A 50 14.92 2.21 1.61
C VAL A 50 13.94 3.15 2.30
N GLU A 51 13.49 4.20 1.62
CA GLU A 51 12.51 5.14 2.18
C GLU A 51 11.16 4.48 2.48
N ILE A 52 10.65 3.65 1.55
CA ILE A 52 9.44 2.84 1.81
C ILE A 52 9.67 1.93 3.01
N GLY A 53 10.84 1.31 3.10
CA GLY A 53 11.24 0.47 4.23
C GLY A 53 11.17 1.23 5.56
N ASN A 54 11.78 2.41 5.62
CA ASN A 54 11.74 3.28 6.79
C ASN A 54 10.30 3.66 7.17
N MET A 55 9.48 4.04 6.19
CA MET A 55 8.07 4.43 6.40
C MET A 55 7.23 3.32 7.03
N ILE A 56 7.47 2.05 6.63
CA ILE A 56 6.74 0.89 7.14
C ILE A 56 7.48 0.15 8.27
N LYS A 57 8.61 0.68 8.76
CA LYS A 57 9.50 0.08 9.77
C LYS A 57 10.02 -1.31 9.37
N ARG A 58 10.49 -1.47 8.13
CA ARG A 58 11.04 -2.71 7.56
C ARG A 58 12.30 -2.49 6.74
N HIS A 59 13.11 -3.53 6.60
CA HIS A 59 14.29 -3.51 5.75
C HIS A 59 13.90 -3.46 4.26
N HIS A 60 14.71 -2.83 3.42
CA HIS A 60 14.46 -2.71 1.98
C HIS A 60 14.28 -4.08 1.29
N THR A 61 14.95 -5.14 1.75
CA THR A 61 14.75 -6.52 1.25
C THR A 61 13.33 -7.04 1.52
N THR A 62 12.73 -6.64 2.64
CA THR A 62 11.31 -6.94 2.95
C THR A 62 10.38 -6.18 2.00
N VAL A 63 10.74 -4.96 1.60
CA VAL A 63 10.00 -4.17 0.60
C VAL A 63 10.04 -4.89 -0.76
N VAL A 64 11.22 -5.34 -1.21
CA VAL A 64 11.37 -6.13 -2.45
C VAL A 64 10.46 -7.37 -2.44
N ASN A 65 10.52 -8.16 -1.36
CA ASN A 65 9.67 -9.34 -1.23
C ASN A 65 8.18 -8.96 -1.24
N SER A 66 7.80 -7.86 -0.59
CA SER A 66 6.41 -7.39 -0.57
C SER A 66 5.91 -7.00 -1.96
N ILE A 67 6.74 -6.33 -2.76
CA ILE A 67 6.39 -6.00 -4.16
C ILE A 67 6.16 -7.27 -4.97
N LYS A 68 7.05 -8.27 -4.84
CA LYS A 68 6.91 -9.56 -5.52
C LYS A 68 5.61 -10.26 -5.13
N LYS A 69 5.35 -10.39 -3.81
CA LYS A 69 4.13 -11.01 -3.29
C LYS A 69 2.87 -10.28 -3.74
N ALA A 70 2.85 -8.94 -3.74
CA ALA A 70 1.71 -8.18 -4.23
C ALA A 70 1.43 -8.43 -5.72
N LYS A 71 2.48 -8.53 -6.56
CA LYS A 71 2.34 -8.87 -7.99
C LYS A 71 1.74 -10.27 -8.18
N ASP A 72 2.24 -11.26 -7.44
CA ASP A 72 1.79 -12.64 -7.54
C ASP A 72 0.35 -12.77 -7.03
N TYR A 73 0.03 -12.20 -5.87
CA TYR A 73 -1.30 -12.31 -5.27
C TYR A 73 -2.37 -11.55 -6.06
N ARG A 74 -2.02 -10.45 -6.73
CA ARG A 74 -2.94 -9.80 -7.69
C ARG A 74 -3.37 -10.73 -8.83
N LYS A 75 -2.51 -11.65 -9.25
CA LYS A 75 -2.81 -12.60 -10.33
C LYS A 75 -3.63 -13.78 -9.84
N TYR A 76 -3.28 -14.33 -8.68
CA TYR A 76 -3.75 -15.66 -8.28
C TYR A 76 -4.66 -15.67 -7.04
N ASN A 77 -4.82 -14.55 -6.33
CA ASN A 77 -5.66 -14.48 -5.13
C ASN A 77 -6.76 -13.43 -5.30
N THR A 78 -7.99 -13.91 -5.55
CA THR A 78 -9.17 -13.07 -5.77
C THR A 78 -9.43 -12.12 -4.60
N LYS A 79 -9.36 -12.60 -3.35
CA LYS A 79 -9.58 -11.75 -2.16
C LYS A 79 -8.54 -10.63 -2.07
N PHE A 80 -7.27 -10.95 -2.27
CA PHE A 80 -6.19 -9.96 -2.30
C PHE A 80 -6.40 -8.95 -3.43
N LYS A 81 -6.73 -9.42 -4.63
CA LYS A 81 -7.01 -8.58 -5.80
C LYS A 81 -8.12 -7.56 -5.51
N HIS A 82 -9.22 -7.97 -4.87
CA HIS A 82 -10.28 -7.05 -4.49
C HIS A 82 -9.82 -5.99 -3.49
N LYS A 83 -9.08 -6.38 -2.44
CA LYS A 83 -8.49 -5.42 -1.48
C LYS A 83 -7.58 -4.42 -2.20
N PHE A 84 -6.72 -4.93 -3.09
CA PHE A 84 -5.78 -4.13 -3.88
C PHE A 84 -6.52 -3.11 -4.77
N GLN A 85 -7.53 -3.56 -5.51
CA GLN A 85 -8.32 -2.70 -6.42
C GLN A 85 -9.06 -1.60 -5.66
N ARG A 86 -9.60 -1.90 -4.47
CA ARG A 86 -10.24 -0.88 -3.62
C ARG A 86 -9.25 0.21 -3.22
N ALA A 87 -8.07 -0.18 -2.72
CA ALA A 87 -7.04 0.79 -2.33
C ALA A 87 -6.50 1.58 -3.53
N GLN A 88 -6.28 0.92 -4.67
CA GLN A 88 -5.84 1.58 -5.90
C GLN A 88 -6.86 2.60 -6.40
N LYS A 89 -8.15 2.21 -6.46
CA LYS A 89 -9.22 3.10 -6.94
C LYS A 89 -9.41 4.31 -6.04
N ALA A 90 -9.24 4.16 -4.73
CA ALA A 90 -9.30 5.29 -3.80
C ALA A 90 -8.22 6.34 -4.10
N ILE A 91 -6.99 5.89 -4.37
CA ILE A 91 -5.89 6.77 -4.78
C ILE A 91 -6.23 7.49 -6.09
N GLU A 92 -6.69 6.75 -7.11
CA GLU A 92 -7.04 7.29 -8.42
C GLU A 92 -8.17 8.32 -8.36
N ASN A 93 -9.26 8.00 -7.64
CA ASN A 93 -10.37 8.91 -7.44
C ASN A 93 -9.90 10.22 -6.78
N HIS A 94 -9.11 10.12 -5.72
CA HIS A 94 -8.60 11.32 -5.04
C HIS A 94 -7.69 12.17 -5.94
N TYR A 95 -6.92 11.58 -6.87
CA TYR A 95 -6.19 12.36 -7.89
C TYR A 95 -7.12 13.04 -8.90
N ILE A 96 -8.22 12.38 -9.29
CA ILE A 96 -9.21 12.96 -10.19
C ILE A 96 -9.90 14.15 -9.52
N ASP A 97 -10.36 13.98 -8.28
CA ASP A 97 -11.03 15.03 -7.52
C ASP A 97 -10.15 16.29 -7.40
N ARG A 98 -8.84 16.13 -7.15
CA ARG A 98 -7.92 17.28 -7.10
C ARG A 98 -7.66 17.94 -8.45
N ARG A 99 -7.77 17.21 -9.57
CA ARG A 99 -7.56 17.75 -10.92
C ARG A 99 -8.79 18.46 -11.48
N MET A 100 -9.98 18.19 -10.95
CA MET A 100 -11.24 18.84 -11.34
C MET A 100 -11.49 20.19 -10.64
N ILE A 101 -10.62 20.61 -9.70
CA ILE A 101 -10.75 21.87 -8.95
C ILE A 101 -9.93 23.01 -9.61
N ILE A 102 -9.55 22.87 -10.89
CA ILE A 102 -8.81 23.87 -11.67
C ILE A 102 -9.63 24.29 -12.87
#